data_AF-A0A067R0Z6-F1
#
_entry.id   AF-A0A067R0Z6-F1
#
_cell.length_a   1.000
_cell.length_b   1.000
_cell.length_c   1.000
_cell.angle_alpha   90.00
_cell.angle_beta   90.00
_cell.angle_gamma   90.00
#
_symmetry.space_group_name_H-M   'P 1'
#
loop_
_entity.id
_entity.type
_entity.pdbx_description
1 polymer ?
#
loop_
_entity_poly.entity_id
_entity_poly.type
_entity_poly.pdbx_seq_one_letter_code
_entity_poly.pdbx_strand_id
1 'polypeptide(L)'
;SSSTTPENVTKSRQAIHEDRPSSYHQRLLAPCAFFLFPKKKIQVKGRRFETIEEIQAESQMVLDRLTKKDFQGCFQAWQRRWDRCVHSQGNYFEGDG
;
A
#
# COMPACT_ATOMS: atom_id res chain seq x y z
N SER A 1 -6.13 41.28 3.45
CA SER A 1 -4.96 41.04 2.57
C SER A 1 -3.77 40.66 3.43
N SER A 2 -3.57 39.37 3.69
CA SER A 2 -2.42 38.91 4.46
C SER A 2 -1.29 38.57 3.49
N SER A 3 -0.24 39.37 3.53
CA SER A 3 0.96 39.22 2.71
C SER A 3 1.74 37.98 3.18
N THR A 4 1.67 36.91 2.39
CA THR A 4 2.49 35.71 2.60
C THR A 4 3.92 36.01 2.14
N THR A 5 4.83 36.22 3.08
CA THR A 5 6.26 36.39 2.81
C THR A 5 6.89 35.10 2.25
N PRO A 6 7.93 35.21 1.39
CA PRO A 6 8.54 34.06 0.70
C PRO A 6 9.16 33.01 1.65
N GLU A 7 9.48 33.40 2.89
CA GLU A 7 9.95 32.48 3.93
C GLU A 7 8.88 31.48 4.36
N ASN A 8 7.61 31.91 4.45
CA ASN A 8 6.51 31.03 4.80
C ASN A 8 6.24 29.99 3.69
N VAL A 9 6.34 30.39 2.42
CA VAL A 9 6.20 29.47 1.28
C VAL A 9 7.32 28.43 1.26
N THR A 10 8.54 28.83 1.64
CA THR A 10 9.70 27.93 1.66
C THR A 10 9.60 26.93 2.82
N LYS A 11 9.14 27.38 4.00
CA LYS A 11 8.87 26.52 5.15
C LYS A 11 7.71 25.54 4.87
N SER A 12 6.66 25.99 4.18
CA SER A 12 5.58 25.11 3.73
C SER A 12 6.06 24.07 2.71
N ARG A 13 6.96 24.45 1.78
CA ARG A 13 7.56 23.51 0.80
C ARG A 13 8.48 22.47 1.46
N GLN A 14 9.23 22.86 2.49
CA GLN A 14 10.07 21.93 3.26
C GLN A 14 9.23 20.97 4.10
N ALA A 15 8.18 21.44 4.76
CA ALA A 15 7.27 20.59 5.53
C ALA A 15 6.56 19.52 4.68
N ILE A 16 6.24 19.82 3.41
CA ILE A 16 5.62 18.85 2.49
C ILE A 16 6.60 17.75 2.06
N HIS A 17 7.91 17.95 2.21
CA HIS A 17 8.92 16.99 1.78
C HIS A 17 9.40 16.06 2.90
N GLU A 18 9.23 16.45 4.16
CA GLU A 18 9.58 15.68 5.36
C GLU A 18 8.51 14.63 5.73
N ASP A 19 7.23 14.96 5.48
CA ASP A 19 6.07 14.11 5.80
C ASP A 19 5.77 13.04 4.75
N ARG A 20 6.62 12.89 3.72
CA ARG A 20 6.45 11.80 2.75
C ARG A 20 7.06 10.54 3.34
N PRO A 21 6.24 9.52 3.70
CA PRO A 21 6.78 8.25 4.18
C PRO A 21 7.82 7.75 3.18
N SER A 22 8.96 7.24 3.67
CA SER A 22 10.05 6.78 2.80
C SER A 22 9.49 5.87 1.70
N SER A 23 10.10 5.85 0.50
CA SER A 23 9.64 5.05 -0.65
C SER A 23 9.28 3.59 -0.30
N TYR A 24 9.91 3.03 0.72
CA TYR A 24 9.61 1.70 1.29
C TYR A 24 8.29 1.64 2.07
N HIS A 25 7.95 2.67 2.86
CA HIS A 25 6.69 2.78 3.59
C HIS A 25 5.49 2.92 2.65
N GLN A 26 5.63 3.70 1.57
CA GLN A 26 4.59 3.87 0.55
C GLN A 26 4.19 2.53 -0.10
N ARG A 27 5.17 1.63 -0.28
CA ARG A 27 4.93 0.31 -0.85
C ARG A 27 4.15 -0.62 0.10
N LEU A 28 4.32 -0.49 1.42
CA LEU A 28 3.59 -1.31 2.41
C LEU A 28 2.17 -0.80 2.71
N LEU A 29 1.87 0.44 2.32
CA LEU A 29 0.54 1.05 2.43
C LEU A 29 -0.36 0.74 1.24
N ALA A 30 0.15 0.33 0.08
CA ALA A 30 -0.70 0.04 -1.06
C ALA A 30 -1.51 -1.26 -0.84
N PRO A 31 -2.86 -1.24 -0.95
CA PRO A 31 -3.70 -2.45 -0.89
C PRO A 31 -3.22 -3.57 -1.81
N CYS A 32 -2.74 -3.21 -3.00
CA CYS A 32 -2.20 -4.19 -3.95
C CYS A 32 -0.98 -4.94 -3.39
N ALA A 33 -0.11 -4.25 -2.64
CA ALA A 33 1.14 -4.79 -2.13
C ALA A 33 0.95 -5.82 -1.02
N PHE A 34 0.07 -5.54 -0.06
CA PHE A 34 -0.08 -6.39 1.12
C PHE A 34 -1.28 -7.33 1.08
N PHE A 35 -2.24 -7.09 0.17
CA PHE A 35 -3.46 -7.89 0.10
C PHE A 35 -3.58 -8.64 -1.24
N LEU A 36 -3.44 -7.97 -2.38
CA LEU A 36 -3.62 -8.64 -3.69
C LEU A 36 -2.43 -9.54 -4.07
N PHE A 37 -1.20 -9.03 -4.01
CA PHE A 37 -0.03 -9.82 -4.42
C PHE A 37 0.20 -11.06 -3.57
N PRO A 38 0.04 -11.06 -2.23
CA PRO A 38 0.15 -12.28 -1.45
C PRO A 38 -0.89 -13.33 -1.85
N LYS A 39 -2.16 -12.93 -2.02
CA LYS A 39 -3.24 -13.85 -2.45
C LYS A 39 -2.95 -14.46 -3.82
N LYS A 40 -2.48 -13.66 -4.78
CA LYS A 40 -2.03 -14.15 -6.09
C LYS A 40 -0.82 -15.07 -5.95
N LYS A 41 0.24 -14.61 -5.28
CA LYS A 41 1.52 -15.32 -5.16
C LYS A 41 1.36 -16.70 -4.52
N ILE A 42 0.48 -16.87 -3.52
CA ILE A 42 0.17 -18.19 -2.94
C ILE A 42 -0.37 -19.16 -3.99
N GLN A 43 -1.23 -18.69 -4.90
CA GLN A 43 -1.89 -19.51 -5.91
C GLN A 43 -0.96 -19.86 -7.09
N VAL A 44 0.03 -19.00 -7.36
CA VAL A 44 0.99 -19.20 -8.46
C VAL A 44 2.26 -19.94 -7.99
N LYS A 45 2.54 -19.98 -6.68
CA LYS A 45 3.79 -20.55 -6.14
C LYS A 45 3.84 -22.06 -6.40
N GLY A 46 4.96 -22.51 -6.98
CA GLY A 46 5.22 -23.94 -7.23
C GLY A 46 4.53 -24.51 -8.48
N ARG A 47 3.75 -23.71 -9.20
CA ARG A 47 3.13 -24.10 -10.46
C ARG A 47 3.98 -23.64 -11.64
N ARG A 48 4.13 -24.51 -12.64
CA ARG A 48 4.67 -24.15 -13.95
C ARG A 48 3.50 -23.87 -14.88
N PHE A 49 3.64 -22.81 -15.68
CA PHE A 49 2.69 -22.43 -16.72
C PHE A 49 3.45 -22.46 -18.04
N GLU A 50 2.84 -23.04 -19.05
CA GLU A 50 3.45 -23.18 -20.38
C GLU A 50 3.19 -21.94 -21.23
N THR A 51 2.10 -21.22 -20.94
CA THR A 51 1.65 -20.07 -21.73
C THR A 51 1.28 -18.86 -20.87
N ILE A 52 1.19 -17.69 -21.51
CA ILE A 52 0.78 -16.44 -20.85
C ILE A 52 -0.71 -16.50 -20.53
N GLU A 53 -1.50 -17.14 -21.39
CA GLU A 53 -2.95 -17.30 -21.27
C GLU A 53 -3.31 -18.06 -19.99
N GLU A 54 -2.54 -19.11 -19.64
CA GLU A 54 -2.73 -19.83 -18.38
C GLU A 54 -2.48 -18.94 -17.16
N ILE A 55 -1.42 -18.12 -17.20
CA ILE A 55 -1.11 -17.17 -16.12
C ILE A 55 -2.22 -16.13 -15.97
N GLN A 56 -2.77 -15.65 -17.09
CA GLN A 56 -3.87 -14.69 -17.09
C GLN A 56 -5.16 -15.31 -16.54
N ALA A 57 -5.53 -16.51 -17.00
CA ALA A 57 -6.73 -17.21 -16.54
C ALA A 57 -6.68 -17.49 -15.03
N GLU A 58 -5.56 -17.97 -14.52
CA GLU A 58 -5.36 -18.18 -13.09
C GLU A 58 -5.38 -16.86 -12.30
N SER A 59 -4.75 -15.82 -12.84
CA SER A 59 -4.81 -14.49 -12.23
C SER A 59 -6.25 -13.99 -12.13
N GLN A 60 -7.04 -14.17 -13.19
CA GLN A 60 -8.44 -13.77 -13.24
C GLN A 60 -9.28 -14.56 -12.25
N MET A 61 -9.11 -15.89 -12.19
CA MET A 61 -9.80 -16.73 -11.22
C MET A 61 -9.56 -16.32 -9.76
N VAL A 62 -8.33 -15.91 -9.43
CA VAL A 62 -8.02 -15.41 -8.08
C VAL A 62 -8.75 -14.10 -7.79
N LEU A 63 -8.85 -13.21 -8.78
CA LEU A 63 -9.54 -11.94 -8.64
C LEU A 63 -11.07 -12.13 -8.54
N ASP A 64 -11.64 -13.04 -9.33
CA ASP A 64 -13.08 -13.32 -9.34
C ASP A 64 -13.58 -13.93 -8.02
N ARG A 65 -12.69 -14.62 -7.30
CA ARG A 65 -12.99 -15.18 -5.96
C ARG A 65 -12.99 -14.13 -4.85
N LEU A 66 -12.52 -12.91 -5.11
CA LEU A 66 -12.52 -11.85 -4.11
C LEU A 66 -13.93 -11.35 -3.88
N THR A 67 -14.37 -11.39 -2.62
CA THR A 67 -15.70 -10.92 -2.24
C THR A 67 -15.65 -9.46 -1.82
N LYS A 68 -16.82 -8.80 -1.80
CA LYS A 68 -16.96 -7.45 -1.19
C LYS A 68 -16.43 -7.42 0.25
N LYS A 69 -16.61 -8.50 1.02
CA LYS A 69 -16.13 -8.62 2.40
C LYS A 69 -14.59 -8.62 2.46
N ASP A 70 -13.93 -9.28 1.53
CA ASP A 70 -12.47 -9.25 1.43
C ASP A 70 -11.94 -7.83 1.20
N PHE A 71 -12.57 -7.07 0.30
CA PHE A 71 -12.21 -5.68 0.05
C PHE A 71 -12.48 -4.79 1.27
N GLN A 72 -13.62 -4.96 1.94
CA GLN A 72 -13.91 -4.23 3.19
C GLN A 72 -12.84 -4.49 4.26
N GLY A 73 -12.45 -5.76 4.46
CA GLY A 73 -11.36 -6.12 5.37
C GLY A 73 -10.03 -5.49 4.96
N CYS A 74 -9.73 -5.46 3.66
CA CYS A 74 -8.55 -4.79 3.12
C CYS A 74 -8.54 -3.30 3.42
N PHE A 75 -9.66 -2.59 3.23
CA PHE A 75 -9.75 -1.15 3.55
C PHE A 75 -9.58 -0.86 5.04
N GLN A 76 -10.17 -1.69 5.91
CA GLN A 76 -9.96 -1.54 7.36
C GLN A 76 -8.49 -1.78 7.76
N ALA A 77 -7.85 -2.81 7.19
CA ALA A 77 -6.44 -3.07 7.42
C ALA A 77 -5.55 -1.94 6.89
N TRP A 78 -5.93 -1.35 5.76
CA TRP A 78 -5.26 -0.20 5.17
C TRP A 78 -5.34 1.03 6.08
N GLN A 79 -6.54 1.38 6.58
CA GLN A 79 -6.73 2.47 7.55
C GLN A 79 -5.84 2.28 8.79
N ARG A 80 -5.85 1.08 9.39
CA ARG A 80 -5.00 0.77 10.54
C ARG A 80 -3.49 0.93 10.25
N ARG A 81 -3.04 0.59 9.04
CA ARG A 81 -1.64 0.78 8.63
C ARG A 81 -1.29 2.24 8.43
N TRP A 82 -2.21 2.99 7.83
CA TRP A 82 -2.09 4.44 7.65
C TRP A 82 -1.96 5.14 9.00
N ASP A 83 -2.86 4.82 9.94
CA ASP A 83 -2.83 5.39 11.29
C ASP A 83 -1.48 5.13 11.97
N ARG A 84 -0.96 3.90 11.91
CA ARG A 84 0.37 3.58 12.47
C ARG A 84 1.49 4.39 11.81
N CYS A 85 1.47 4.55 10.48
CA CYS A 85 2.47 5.32 9.76
C CYS A 85 2.47 6.80 10.15
N VAL A 86 1.28 7.38 10.38
CA VAL A 86 1.13 8.76 10.85
C VAL A 86 1.65 8.90 12.28
N HIS A 87 1.26 7.98 13.18
CA HIS A 87 1.70 8.01 14.58
C HIS A 87 3.20 7.75 14.75
N SER A 88 3.83 7.04 13.82
CA SER A 88 5.26 6.76 13.85
C SER A 88 6.13 7.84 13.21
N GLN A 89 5.54 8.96 12.75
CA GLN A 89 6.23 10.00 11.96
C GLN A 89 7.00 9.41 10.76
N GLY A 90 6.50 8.33 10.16
CA GLY A 90 7.20 7.63 9.08
C GLY A 90 8.38 6.76 9.51
N ASN A 91 8.58 6.50 10.81
CA ASN A 91 9.49 5.47 11.30
C ASN A 91 8.80 4.10 11.32
N TYR A 92 9.40 3.10 10.70
CA TYR A 92 8.88 1.74 10.68
C TYR A 92 9.15 1.08 12.04
N PHE A 93 8.10 0.77 12.79
CA PHE A 93 8.20 -0.20 13.88
C PHE A 93 7.58 -1.51 13.38
N GLU A 94 8.44 -2.49 13.11
CA GLU A 94 8.04 -3.87 12.90
C GLU A 94 7.54 -4.39 14.26
N GLY A 95 6.23 -4.32 14.48
CA GLY A 95 5.61 -4.94 15.64
C GLY A 95 5.46 -6.43 15.36
N ASP A 96 6.28 -7.23 16.05
CA ASP A 96 6.36 -8.68 15.98
C ASP A 96 5.02 -9.39 16.26
N GLY A 97 4.80 -10.51 15.54
CA GLY A 97 3.96 -11.65 16.00
C GLY A 97 2.49 -11.63 15.63
#